data_AF-A0A8J6ZVG8-F1
#
_entry.id   AF-A0A8J6ZVG8-F1
#
_cell.length_a   1.000
_cell.length_b   1.000
_cell.length_c   1.000
_cell.angle_alpha   90.00
_cell.angle_beta   90.00
_cell.angle_gamma   90.00
#
_symmetry.space_group_name_H-M   'P 1'
#
loop_
_entity.id
_entity.type
_entity.pdbx_description
1 polymer ?
#
loop_
_entity_poly.entity_id
_entity_poly.type
_entity_poly.pdbx_seq_one_letter_code
_entity_poly.pdbx_strand_id
1 'polypeptide(L)'
;MASRQKAKQKFPDLSKIRQWLSFLNRYLIAGFLAIISALKRLLRTIANHQNSFLVLLLILFFTVLTFAAIVPGTHIFEGNIVAEKISFIYKGEESKLFLQNIRGIKELENEGKQTLTFTGNFQSETLSEINKLDSLKIQLKDPNSRWIITPVNPQNTSEISLEELRLQPNTKVTGLSYDFYRNQLAFSLQPNSNLNSKIKPNTIDLYLGDQPIKVIVEGYNLPDLKLPNQSDNQTTLEFTLTPNNKVNLELTEDASIYITVAQPPRYESEQWFRGKIKAENLQFLDIDRTGKDVRDDLKISTIVEGKIRMAEQERDVKQNQFLMGENANIYLNIQEILHLGIVPKKGIEARFSGETKEIQIGLDPDFPVSRIRGSWLDGVLPRDAIIALFSFGAATVANLLSWLFSNASKSGSNP
;
A
#
# COMPACT_ATOMS: atom_id res chain seq x y z
N MET A 1 50.82 11.70 61.30
CA MET A 1 50.39 11.07 60.03
C MET A 1 49.30 10.04 60.34
N ALA A 2 48.13 10.23 59.71
CA ALA A 2 46.97 9.35 59.51
C ALA A 2 46.57 8.32 60.60
N SER A 3 45.34 8.43 61.13
CA SER A 3 44.30 7.42 60.83
C SER A 3 42.89 7.80 61.32
N ARG A 4 41.92 7.56 60.41
CA ARG A 4 40.52 7.14 60.62
C ARG A 4 39.57 8.05 61.41
N GLN A 5 38.92 8.98 60.70
CA GLN A 5 37.54 9.36 61.00
C GLN A 5 36.59 8.20 60.62
N LYS A 6 36.04 7.51 61.63
CA LYS A 6 34.83 6.68 61.44
C LYS A 6 33.62 7.61 61.44
N ALA A 7 32.90 7.65 60.33
CA ALA A 7 31.57 8.24 60.27
C ALA A 7 30.63 7.47 61.22
N LYS A 8 30.25 8.08 62.35
CA LYS A 8 29.11 7.61 63.15
C LYS A 8 27.83 8.05 62.43
N GLN A 9 27.18 7.11 61.74
CA GLN A 9 25.78 7.24 61.34
C GLN A 9 24.95 7.56 62.58
N LYS A 10 24.43 8.78 62.67
CA LYS A 10 23.40 9.15 63.65
C LYS A 10 22.11 8.47 63.20
N PHE A 11 21.70 7.41 63.90
CA PHE A 11 20.35 6.89 63.78
C PHE A 11 19.36 7.99 64.20
N PRO A 12 18.30 8.25 63.41
CA PRO A 12 17.27 9.19 63.80
C PRO A 12 16.54 8.69 65.06
N ASP A 13 16.27 9.64 65.96
CA ASP A 13 15.61 9.42 67.25
C ASP A 13 14.23 8.75 67.06
N LEU A 14 14.11 7.50 67.52
CA LEU A 14 12.92 6.66 67.39
C LEU A 14 11.65 7.33 67.95
N SER A 15 11.79 8.24 68.91
CA SER A 15 10.69 9.01 69.48
C SER A 15 10.09 10.01 68.48
N LYS A 16 10.93 10.67 67.67
CA LYS A 16 10.51 11.61 66.62
C LYS A 16 9.86 10.90 65.45
N ILE A 17 10.36 9.72 65.07
CA ILE A 17 9.76 8.88 64.02
C ILE A 17 8.35 8.43 64.44
N ARG A 18 8.18 8.04 65.72
CA ARG A 18 6.88 7.62 66.25
C ARG A 18 5.87 8.77 66.32
N GLN A 19 6.30 9.97 66.70
CA GLN A 19 5.45 11.16 66.66
C GLN A 19 5.08 11.54 65.23
N TRP A 20 6.03 11.50 64.29
CA TRP A 20 5.78 11.80 62.88
C TRP A 20 4.83 10.79 62.23
N LEU A 21 5.00 9.50 62.50
CA LEU A 21 4.07 8.43 62.08
C LEU A 21 2.67 8.64 62.67
N SER A 22 2.56 9.04 63.94
CA SER A 22 1.27 9.31 64.58
C SER A 22 0.56 10.53 63.97
N PHE A 23 1.32 11.54 63.56
CA PHE A 23 0.82 12.72 62.86
C PHE A 23 0.37 12.36 61.45
N LEU A 24 1.19 11.62 60.69
CA LEU A 24 0.85 11.13 59.35
C LEU A 24 -0.42 10.28 59.37
N ASN A 25 -0.55 9.38 60.36
CA ASN A 25 -1.71 8.53 60.53
C ASN A 25 -2.98 9.36 60.81
N ARG A 26 -2.90 10.41 61.64
CA ARG A 26 -4.03 11.32 61.87
C ARG A 26 -4.45 12.10 60.62
N TYR A 27 -3.49 12.56 59.81
CA TYR A 27 -3.80 13.25 58.55
C TYR A 27 -4.36 12.32 57.48
N LEU A 28 -3.86 11.08 57.40
CA LEU A 28 -4.41 10.06 56.51
C LEU A 28 -5.84 9.67 56.92
N ILE A 29 -6.09 9.49 58.22
CA ILE A 29 -7.43 9.22 58.75
C ILE A 29 -8.36 10.42 58.50
N ALA A 30 -7.91 11.65 58.73
CA ALA A 30 -8.69 12.85 58.48
C ALA A 30 -9.00 13.04 56.97
N GLY A 31 -8.02 12.79 56.10
CA GLY A 31 -8.20 12.79 54.65
C GLY A 31 -9.18 11.71 54.19
N PHE A 32 -9.07 10.50 54.73
CA PHE A 32 -9.98 9.40 54.44
C PHE A 32 -11.41 9.68 54.92
N LEU A 33 -11.58 10.26 56.11
CA LEU A 33 -12.87 10.70 56.64
C LEU A 33 -13.46 11.86 55.80
N ALA A 34 -12.64 12.80 55.34
CA ALA A 34 -13.06 13.86 54.43
C ALA A 34 -13.57 13.29 53.09
N ILE A 35 -12.85 12.32 52.52
CA ILE A 35 -13.28 11.61 51.29
C ILE A 35 -14.57 10.84 51.52
N ILE A 36 -14.70 10.09 52.63
CA ILE A 36 -15.94 9.39 52.99
C ILE A 36 -17.09 10.38 53.18
N SER A 37 -16.84 11.54 53.80
CA SER A 37 -17.85 12.57 53.99
C SER A 37 -18.28 13.21 52.67
N ALA A 38 -17.34 13.43 51.74
CA ALA A 38 -17.59 13.94 50.40
C ALA A 38 -18.37 12.91 49.56
N LEU A 39 -17.99 11.63 49.65
CA LEU A 39 -18.68 10.53 49.00
C LEU A 39 -20.09 10.33 49.56
N LYS A 40 -20.27 10.41 50.88
CA LYS A 40 -21.59 10.39 51.53
C LYS A 40 -22.44 11.59 51.13
N ARG A 41 -21.86 12.78 51.02
CA ARG A 41 -22.56 13.97 50.51
C ARG A 41 -22.96 13.78 49.05
N LEU A 42 -22.06 13.29 48.20
CA LEU A 42 -22.35 13.00 46.80
C LEU A 42 -23.47 11.95 46.66
N LEU A 43 -23.38 10.83 47.39
CA LEU A 43 -24.41 9.80 47.43
C LEU A 43 -25.75 10.32 47.98
N ARG A 44 -25.74 11.22 48.98
CA ARG A 44 -26.95 11.83 49.54
C ARG A 44 -27.57 12.86 48.59
N THR A 45 -26.75 13.62 47.86
CA THR A 45 -27.21 14.54 46.80
C THR A 45 -27.80 13.76 45.63
N ILE A 46 -27.16 12.65 45.23
CA ILE A 46 -27.70 11.71 44.23
C ILE A 46 -29.01 11.10 44.73
N ALA A 47 -29.11 10.71 46.00
CA ALA A 47 -30.33 10.16 46.60
C ALA A 47 -31.48 11.19 46.73
N ASN A 48 -31.17 12.45 47.00
CA ASN A 48 -32.18 13.52 47.12
C ASN A 48 -32.63 14.08 45.76
N HIS A 49 -31.83 13.91 44.71
CA HIS A 49 -32.13 14.38 43.35
C HIS A 49 -32.02 13.27 42.30
N GLN A 50 -32.43 12.04 42.64
CA GLN A 50 -32.31 10.85 41.78
C GLN A 50 -32.84 11.09 40.37
N ASN A 51 -34.01 11.74 40.26
CA ASN A 51 -34.62 12.04 38.97
C ASN A 51 -33.78 13.03 38.17
N SER A 52 -33.31 14.13 38.77
CA SER A 52 -32.47 15.12 38.07
C SER A 52 -31.11 14.55 37.65
N PHE A 53 -30.52 13.68 38.46
CA PHE A 53 -29.29 12.97 38.11
C PHE A 53 -29.50 12.03 36.93
N LEU A 54 -30.59 11.25 36.92
CA LEU A 54 -30.95 10.36 35.81
C LEU A 54 -31.20 11.17 34.53
N VAL A 55 -31.92 12.30 34.62
CA VAL A 55 -32.14 13.17 33.46
C VAL A 55 -30.83 13.73 32.90
N LEU A 56 -29.92 14.20 33.76
CA LEU A 56 -28.60 14.67 33.33
C LEU A 56 -27.77 13.56 32.68
N LEU A 57 -27.82 12.34 33.20
CA LEU A 57 -27.12 11.19 32.64
C LEU A 57 -27.68 10.81 31.26
N LEU A 58 -29.00 10.86 31.06
CA LEU A 58 -29.62 10.65 29.75
C LEU A 58 -29.22 11.73 28.75
N ILE A 59 -29.23 13.01 29.16
CA ILE A 59 -28.77 14.11 28.31
C ILE A 59 -27.30 13.92 27.95
N LEU A 60 -26.45 13.57 28.91
CA LEU A 60 -25.04 13.27 28.65
C LEU A 60 -24.89 12.10 27.67
N PHE A 61 -25.67 11.03 27.84
CA PHE A 61 -25.65 9.88 26.93
C PHE A 61 -25.98 10.29 25.49
N PHE A 62 -27.08 11.02 25.27
CA PHE A 62 -27.44 11.52 23.94
C PHE A 62 -26.43 12.53 23.39
N THR A 63 -25.78 13.32 24.26
CA THR A 63 -24.70 14.22 23.85
C THR A 63 -23.48 13.43 23.35
N VAL A 64 -23.02 12.42 24.10
CA VAL A 64 -21.93 11.52 23.67
C VAL A 64 -22.29 10.83 22.36
N LEU A 65 -23.53 10.39 22.21
CA LEU A 65 -24.01 9.79 20.98
C LEU A 65 -23.99 10.77 19.78
N THR A 66 -24.40 12.02 19.97
CA THR A 66 -24.27 13.05 18.92
C THR A 66 -22.82 13.31 18.55
N PHE A 67 -21.90 13.32 19.51
CA PHE A 67 -20.47 13.40 19.22
C PHE A 67 -19.99 12.19 18.41
N ALA A 68 -20.45 10.97 18.75
CA ALA A 68 -20.10 9.76 18.02
C ALA A 68 -20.57 9.76 16.54
N ALA A 69 -21.62 10.50 16.19
CA ALA A 69 -22.04 10.71 14.79
C ALA A 69 -21.15 11.68 14.00
N ILE A 70 -20.35 12.51 14.67
CA ILE A 70 -19.56 13.55 13.99
C ILE A 70 -18.07 13.14 13.92
N VAL A 71 -17.62 12.36 14.89
CA VAL A 71 -16.27 11.80 14.93
C VAL A 71 -16.08 10.86 13.73
N PRO A 72 -15.04 11.07 12.89
CA PRO A 72 -14.77 10.18 11.78
C PRO A 72 -14.37 8.79 12.28
N GLY A 73 -15.01 7.76 11.74
CA GLY A 73 -14.67 6.36 11.96
C GLY A 73 -13.79 5.83 10.85
N THR A 74 -13.03 4.76 11.11
CA THR A 74 -12.36 4.00 10.05
C THR A 74 -13.37 3.08 9.38
N HIS A 75 -13.44 3.13 8.06
CA HIS A 75 -14.37 2.36 7.24
C HIS A 75 -13.63 1.59 6.15
N ILE A 76 -14.19 0.44 5.79
CA ILE A 76 -13.77 -0.26 4.58
C ILE A 76 -14.25 0.53 3.37
N PHE A 77 -13.36 0.73 2.41
CA PHE A 77 -13.69 1.29 1.11
C PHE A 77 -13.33 0.31 -0.01
N GLU A 78 -14.00 0.48 -1.13
CA GLU A 78 -13.75 -0.25 -2.37
C GLU A 78 -13.64 0.73 -3.53
N GLY A 79 -12.65 0.54 -4.39
CA GLY A 79 -12.45 1.34 -5.58
C GLY A 79 -12.40 0.48 -6.83
N ASN A 80 -12.87 1.04 -7.93
CA ASN A 80 -12.60 0.56 -9.28
C ASN A 80 -12.09 1.72 -10.13
N ILE A 81 -10.79 1.73 -10.43
CA ILE A 81 -10.13 2.82 -11.14
C ILE A 81 -9.45 2.29 -12.39
N VAL A 82 -9.66 2.96 -13.52
CA VAL A 82 -8.87 2.78 -14.74
C VAL A 82 -7.83 3.89 -14.81
N ALA A 83 -6.56 3.51 -14.97
CA ALA A 83 -5.44 4.43 -15.03
C ALA A 83 -4.45 4.04 -16.13
N GLU A 84 -3.75 5.03 -16.67
CA GLU A 84 -2.71 4.83 -17.68
C GLU A 84 -1.48 4.12 -17.10
N LYS A 85 -1.18 4.39 -15.83
CA LYS A 85 -0.01 3.87 -15.11
C LYS A 85 -0.35 3.61 -13.66
N ILE A 86 0.09 2.47 -13.13
CA ILE A 86 -0.14 2.04 -11.75
C ILE A 86 1.19 1.66 -11.09
N SER A 87 1.34 1.97 -9.81
CA SER A 87 2.46 1.48 -8.98
C SER A 87 1.96 0.96 -7.64
N PHE A 88 2.56 -0.09 -7.10
CA PHE A 88 2.20 -0.64 -5.78
C PHE A 88 3.35 -1.44 -5.18
N ILE A 89 3.27 -1.74 -3.88
CA ILE A 89 4.19 -2.64 -3.19
C ILE A 89 3.44 -3.92 -2.83
N TYR A 90 3.94 -5.08 -3.27
CA TYR A 90 3.38 -6.36 -2.85
C TYR A 90 3.75 -6.68 -1.39
N LYS A 91 2.76 -6.96 -0.56
CA LYS A 91 2.88 -7.16 0.90
C LYS A 91 2.41 -8.51 1.40
N GLY A 92 2.23 -9.48 0.50
CA GLY A 92 1.99 -10.85 0.93
C GLY A 92 3.25 -11.51 1.49
N GLU A 93 3.05 -12.56 2.29
CA GLU A 93 4.11 -13.29 3.00
C GLU A 93 4.83 -14.31 2.10
N GLU A 94 4.18 -14.76 1.03
CA GLU A 94 4.67 -15.80 0.13
C GLU A 94 4.82 -15.29 -1.31
N SER A 95 5.50 -16.07 -2.16
CA SER A 95 5.61 -15.80 -3.59
C SER A 95 4.24 -15.87 -4.28
N LYS A 96 3.87 -14.79 -5.00
CA LYS A 96 2.56 -14.63 -5.64
C LYS A 96 2.68 -14.61 -7.15
N LEU A 97 1.94 -15.51 -7.82
CA LEU A 97 1.73 -15.43 -9.26
C LEU A 97 1.07 -14.09 -9.63
N PHE A 98 1.72 -13.32 -10.50
CA PHE A 98 1.29 -11.99 -10.91
C PHE A 98 0.88 -11.96 -12.37
N LEU A 99 1.76 -12.40 -13.29
CA LEU A 99 1.46 -12.57 -14.71
C LEU A 99 1.52 -14.05 -15.09
N GLN A 100 0.70 -14.46 -16.05
CA GLN A 100 0.70 -15.82 -16.56
C GLN A 100 0.17 -15.91 -17.99
N ASN A 101 0.72 -16.84 -18.77
CA ASN A 101 0.22 -17.23 -20.10
C ASN A 101 0.17 -16.07 -21.12
N ILE A 102 1.17 -15.18 -21.12
CA ILE A 102 1.29 -14.17 -22.18
C ILE A 102 1.95 -14.84 -23.39
N ARG A 103 1.16 -15.12 -24.43
CA ARG A 103 1.60 -15.86 -25.62
C ARG A 103 1.77 -14.94 -26.83
N GLY A 104 2.51 -15.40 -27.83
CA GLY A 104 2.68 -14.66 -29.08
C GLY A 104 3.48 -13.37 -28.88
N ILE A 105 4.49 -13.41 -28.01
CA ILE A 105 5.37 -12.28 -27.72
C ILE A 105 6.25 -12.04 -28.96
N LYS A 106 6.11 -10.86 -29.57
CA LYS A 106 6.92 -10.45 -30.73
C LYS A 106 8.27 -9.90 -30.31
N GLU A 107 8.31 -9.28 -29.15
CA GLU A 107 9.52 -8.71 -28.57
C GLU A 107 9.42 -8.78 -27.05
N LEU A 108 10.46 -9.31 -26.43
CA LEU A 108 10.65 -9.28 -24.99
C LEU A 108 11.95 -8.55 -24.71
N GLU A 109 11.84 -7.40 -24.06
CA GLU A 109 12.98 -6.59 -23.63
C GLU A 109 13.01 -6.55 -22.11
N ASN A 110 14.23 -6.66 -21.56
CA ASN A 110 14.46 -6.42 -20.15
C ASN A 110 15.74 -5.62 -19.97
N GLU A 111 15.65 -4.59 -19.15
CA GLU A 111 16.72 -3.69 -18.76
C GLU A 111 16.97 -3.82 -17.26
N GLY A 112 18.24 -3.94 -16.87
CA GLY A 112 18.64 -4.09 -15.48
C GLY A 112 19.80 -5.06 -15.31
N LYS A 113 20.36 -5.06 -14.10
CA LYS A 113 21.47 -5.94 -13.75
C LYS A 113 20.96 -7.33 -13.40
N GLN A 114 21.36 -8.33 -14.20
CA GLN A 114 20.94 -9.72 -14.01
C GLN A 114 21.90 -10.69 -14.70
N THR A 115 21.71 -11.98 -14.43
CA THR A 115 22.40 -13.06 -15.12
C THR A 115 21.39 -13.89 -15.91
N LEU A 116 21.71 -14.18 -17.17
CA LEU A 116 20.90 -14.96 -18.09
C LEU A 116 21.68 -16.21 -18.47
N THR A 117 20.98 -17.33 -18.64
CA THR A 117 21.56 -18.55 -19.21
C THR A 117 20.67 -19.02 -20.34
N PHE A 118 21.23 -19.01 -21.55
CA PHE A 118 20.60 -19.61 -22.72
C PHE A 118 21.16 -21.00 -22.95
N THR A 119 20.32 -21.91 -23.43
CA THR A 119 20.73 -23.26 -23.85
C THR A 119 20.14 -23.55 -25.22
N GLY A 120 20.91 -24.22 -26.08
CA GLY A 120 20.52 -24.48 -27.46
C GLY A 120 21.68 -24.31 -28.43
N ASN A 121 21.35 -24.17 -29.72
CA ASN A 121 22.34 -23.97 -30.77
C ASN A 121 22.50 -22.48 -31.08
N PHE A 122 23.73 -21.98 -30.98
CA PHE A 122 24.05 -20.57 -31.19
C PHE A 122 24.65 -20.34 -32.58
N GLN A 123 24.28 -19.22 -33.19
CA GLN A 123 24.88 -18.73 -34.43
C GLN A 123 25.10 -17.22 -34.34
N SER A 124 26.37 -16.81 -34.34
CA SER A 124 26.82 -15.43 -34.35
C SER A 124 27.90 -15.23 -35.40
N GLU A 125 27.79 -14.13 -36.14
CA GLU A 125 28.81 -13.69 -37.09
C GLU A 125 29.89 -12.86 -36.40
N THR A 126 29.54 -12.14 -35.34
CA THR A 126 30.43 -11.20 -34.64
C THR A 126 31.27 -11.87 -33.56
N LEU A 127 30.80 -12.98 -32.98
CA LEU A 127 31.52 -13.75 -31.97
C LEU A 127 31.42 -15.25 -32.25
N SER A 128 32.22 -15.75 -33.19
CA SER A 128 32.15 -17.15 -33.65
C SER A 128 32.39 -18.19 -32.55
N GLU A 129 33.02 -17.81 -31.44
CA GLU A 129 33.33 -18.64 -30.30
C GLU A 129 32.06 -19.19 -29.62
N ILE A 130 30.96 -18.43 -29.62
CA ILE A 130 29.70 -18.91 -29.03
C ILE A 130 29.03 -20.01 -29.85
N ASN A 131 29.35 -20.14 -31.14
CA ASN A 131 28.74 -21.13 -32.03
C ASN A 131 29.11 -22.58 -31.67
N LYS A 132 30.09 -22.77 -30.79
CA LYS A 132 30.56 -24.08 -30.32
C LYS A 132 30.03 -24.44 -28.93
N LEU A 133 29.22 -23.58 -28.32
CA LEU A 133 28.67 -23.78 -27.00
C LEU A 133 27.27 -24.39 -27.10
N ASP A 134 26.92 -25.22 -26.13
CA ASP A 134 25.53 -25.70 -25.95
C ASP A 134 24.76 -24.86 -24.91
N SER A 135 25.49 -24.02 -24.17
CA SER A 135 24.98 -23.14 -23.12
C SER A 135 25.80 -21.86 -23.07
N LEU A 136 25.13 -20.72 -22.95
CA LEU A 136 25.75 -19.40 -22.87
C LEU A 136 25.23 -18.66 -21.64
N LYS A 137 26.11 -18.41 -20.68
CA LYS A 137 25.84 -17.55 -19.54
C LYS A 137 26.26 -16.12 -19.85
N ILE A 138 25.36 -15.17 -19.61
CA ILE A 138 25.54 -13.75 -19.88
C ILE A 138 25.27 -12.97 -18.59
N GLN A 139 26.18 -12.10 -18.20
CA GLN A 139 25.99 -11.21 -17.06
C GLN A 139 25.83 -9.77 -17.54
N LEU A 140 24.72 -9.13 -17.19
CA LEU A 140 24.49 -7.71 -17.47
C LEU A 140 25.12 -6.89 -16.33
N LYS A 141 25.98 -5.93 -16.70
CA LYS A 141 26.91 -5.28 -15.76
C LYS A 141 26.28 -4.10 -15.02
N ASP A 142 25.40 -3.37 -15.70
CA ASP A 142 24.93 -2.05 -15.27
C ASP A 142 23.40 -1.96 -15.27
N PRO A 143 22.78 -0.99 -14.54
CA PRO A 143 21.34 -0.79 -14.55
C PRO A 143 20.73 -0.51 -15.93
N ASN A 144 21.52 0.07 -16.85
CA ASN A 144 21.08 0.38 -18.22
C ASN A 144 21.42 -0.75 -19.21
N SER A 145 22.01 -1.85 -18.73
CA SER A 145 22.26 -3.03 -19.57
C SER A 145 20.94 -3.69 -19.90
N ARG A 146 20.82 -4.23 -21.12
CA ARG A 146 19.56 -4.80 -21.58
C ARG A 146 19.77 -5.97 -22.51
N TRP A 147 18.72 -6.77 -22.63
CA TRP A 147 18.59 -7.78 -23.68
C TRP A 147 17.23 -7.71 -24.32
N ILE A 148 17.19 -8.13 -25.59
CA ILE A 148 16.00 -8.15 -26.43
C ILE A 148 15.93 -9.50 -27.12
N ILE A 149 14.77 -10.16 -27.02
CA ILE A 149 14.46 -11.41 -27.72
C ILE A 149 13.33 -11.16 -28.72
N THR A 150 13.54 -11.57 -29.98
CA THR A 150 12.56 -11.49 -31.07
C THR A 150 12.59 -12.76 -31.91
N PRO A 151 11.49 -13.16 -32.58
CA PRO A 151 11.55 -14.20 -33.61
C PRO A 151 12.45 -13.76 -34.77
N VAL A 152 13.26 -14.66 -35.34
CA VAL A 152 14.08 -14.34 -36.54
C VAL A 152 13.18 -13.95 -37.72
N ASN A 153 12.03 -14.62 -37.87
CA ASN A 153 11.04 -14.28 -38.88
C ASN A 153 9.81 -13.60 -38.24
N PRO A 154 9.67 -12.27 -38.33
CA PRO A 154 8.58 -11.54 -37.68
C PRO A 154 7.20 -11.77 -38.32
N GLN A 155 7.14 -12.41 -39.51
CA GLN A 155 5.88 -12.74 -40.17
C GLN A 155 5.25 -14.03 -39.64
N ASN A 156 6.04 -14.89 -39.00
CA ASN A 156 5.54 -16.13 -38.41
C ASN A 156 4.87 -15.86 -37.06
N THR A 157 3.96 -16.75 -36.66
CA THR A 157 3.39 -16.70 -35.32
C THR A 157 4.49 -16.99 -34.31
N SER A 158 4.71 -16.07 -33.37
CA SER A 158 5.73 -16.26 -32.33
C SER A 158 5.31 -17.34 -31.35
N GLU A 159 6.23 -18.25 -31.06
CA GLU A 159 6.11 -19.27 -30.01
C GLU A 159 6.59 -18.76 -28.64
N ILE A 160 7.24 -17.58 -28.61
CA ILE A 160 7.74 -16.97 -27.38
C ILE A 160 6.55 -16.65 -26.46
N SER A 161 6.66 -17.11 -25.22
CA SER A 161 5.64 -16.87 -24.19
C SER A 161 6.23 -16.70 -22.81
N LEU A 162 5.58 -15.86 -22.01
CA LEU A 162 5.77 -15.77 -20.58
C LEU A 162 4.77 -16.74 -19.94
N GLU A 163 5.31 -17.80 -19.37
CA GLU A 163 4.53 -18.84 -18.70
C GLU A 163 4.06 -18.34 -17.34
N GLU A 164 4.99 -17.87 -16.51
CA GLU A 164 4.67 -17.23 -15.23
C GLU A 164 5.65 -16.13 -14.85
N LEU A 165 5.15 -15.13 -14.12
CA LEU A 165 5.95 -14.19 -13.35
C LEU A 165 5.42 -14.18 -11.92
N ARG A 166 6.31 -14.39 -10.96
CA ARG A 166 5.96 -14.41 -9.54
C ARG A 166 6.63 -13.28 -8.75
N LEU A 167 5.81 -12.52 -8.03
CA LEU A 167 6.25 -11.47 -7.13
C LEU A 167 6.68 -12.05 -5.78
N GLN A 168 7.84 -11.62 -5.29
CA GLN A 168 8.32 -11.93 -3.95
C GLN A 168 7.88 -10.86 -2.95
N PRO A 169 7.69 -11.20 -1.67
CA PRO A 169 7.30 -10.27 -0.62
C PRO A 169 8.11 -8.96 -0.65
N ASN A 170 7.41 -7.83 -0.48
CA ASN A 170 7.97 -6.47 -0.52
C ASN A 170 8.54 -6.03 -1.87
N THR A 171 8.27 -6.73 -2.97
CA THR A 171 8.60 -6.23 -4.31
C THR A 171 7.72 -5.03 -4.66
N LYS A 172 8.35 -3.93 -5.07
CA LYS A 172 7.66 -2.76 -5.58
C LYS A 172 7.51 -2.91 -7.09
N VAL A 173 6.28 -2.83 -7.57
CA VAL A 173 5.93 -2.77 -8.99
C VAL A 173 5.74 -1.30 -9.33
N THR A 174 6.49 -0.79 -10.29
CA THR A 174 6.40 0.62 -10.74
C THR A 174 6.08 0.71 -12.21
N GLY A 175 5.33 1.75 -12.58
CA GLY A 175 5.13 2.07 -13.99
C GLY A 175 4.30 1.05 -14.77
N LEU A 176 3.50 0.22 -14.10
CA LEU A 176 2.66 -0.77 -14.76
C LEU A 176 1.68 -0.08 -15.69
N SER A 177 1.85 -0.29 -17.00
CA SER A 177 1.14 0.41 -18.05
C SER A 177 0.99 -0.46 -19.29
N TYR A 178 0.02 -0.12 -20.15
CA TYR A 178 -0.18 -0.80 -21.42
C TYR A 178 -0.29 0.21 -22.57
N ASP A 179 0.65 0.15 -23.51
CA ASP A 179 0.64 0.94 -24.75
C ASP A 179 -0.15 0.20 -25.83
N PHE A 180 -1.33 0.73 -26.18
CA PHE A 180 -2.21 0.16 -27.21
C PHE A 180 -1.73 0.36 -28.65
N TYR A 181 -0.83 1.31 -28.91
CA TYR A 181 -0.26 1.51 -30.25
C TYR A 181 0.80 0.46 -30.53
N ARG A 182 1.60 0.12 -29.51
CA ARG A 182 2.66 -0.90 -29.60
C ARG A 182 2.17 -2.30 -29.20
N ASN A 183 1.00 -2.41 -28.57
CA ASN A 183 0.54 -3.62 -27.86
C ASN A 183 1.58 -4.11 -26.84
N GLN A 184 2.08 -3.17 -26.03
CA GLN A 184 3.19 -3.42 -25.12
C GLN A 184 2.75 -3.26 -23.66
N LEU A 185 2.99 -4.30 -22.85
CA LEU A 185 2.91 -4.24 -21.39
C LEU A 185 4.28 -3.84 -20.85
N ALA A 186 4.34 -2.78 -20.04
CA ALA A 186 5.57 -2.27 -19.46
C ALA A 186 5.44 -2.11 -17.94
N PHE A 187 6.47 -2.52 -17.20
CA PHE A 187 6.58 -2.32 -15.75
C PHE A 187 8.02 -2.54 -15.29
N SER A 188 8.36 -1.99 -14.12
CA SER A 188 9.61 -2.32 -13.44
C SER A 188 9.34 -3.01 -12.10
N LEU A 189 10.24 -3.91 -11.73
CA LEU A 189 10.24 -4.62 -10.46
C LEU A 189 11.45 -4.15 -9.66
N GLN A 190 11.20 -3.64 -8.46
CA GLN A 190 12.24 -3.22 -7.52
C GLN A 190 12.14 -4.08 -6.26
N PRO A 191 13.00 -5.10 -6.09
CA PRO A 191 13.07 -5.88 -4.87
C PRO A 191 13.48 -4.98 -3.69
N ASN A 192 12.76 -5.02 -2.57
CA ASN A 192 13.14 -4.21 -1.41
C ASN A 192 14.31 -4.85 -0.66
N SER A 193 15.53 -4.45 -1.03
CA SER A 193 16.82 -4.89 -0.47
C SER A 193 17.01 -4.59 1.02
N ASN A 194 16.24 -3.66 1.59
CA ASN A 194 16.42 -3.20 2.98
C ASN A 194 15.80 -4.10 4.05
N LEU A 195 15.04 -5.15 3.67
CA LEU A 195 14.21 -5.89 4.63
C LEU A 195 14.66 -7.31 5.01
N ASN A 196 15.71 -7.89 4.41
CA ASN A 196 16.42 -9.08 4.97
C ASN A 196 17.47 -9.64 3.98
N SER A 197 18.53 -10.25 4.50
CA SER A 197 19.54 -11.00 3.75
C SER A 197 19.06 -12.35 3.16
N LYS A 198 17.74 -12.58 3.08
CA LYS A 198 17.08 -13.76 2.50
C LYS A 198 16.04 -13.38 1.42
N ILE A 199 16.27 -12.29 0.69
CA ILE A 199 15.39 -11.93 -0.42
C ILE A 199 15.56 -12.96 -1.53
N LYS A 200 14.50 -13.73 -1.78
CA LYS A 200 14.41 -14.55 -2.97
C LYS A 200 14.21 -13.62 -4.18
N PRO A 201 14.80 -13.93 -5.34
CA PRO A 201 14.57 -13.16 -6.55
C PRO A 201 13.12 -13.30 -7.03
N ASN A 202 12.62 -12.27 -7.72
CA ASN A 202 11.42 -12.44 -8.53
C ASN A 202 11.77 -13.37 -9.69
N THR A 203 10.88 -14.30 -10.03
CA THR A 203 11.13 -15.30 -11.07
C THR A 203 10.23 -15.04 -12.27
N ILE A 204 10.82 -15.15 -13.48
CA ILE A 204 10.10 -15.17 -14.75
C ILE A 204 10.42 -16.48 -15.45
N ASP A 205 9.39 -17.25 -15.75
CA ASP A 205 9.49 -18.44 -16.59
C ASP A 205 9.08 -18.10 -18.02
N LEU A 206 10.01 -18.33 -18.93
CA LEU A 206 9.86 -18.09 -20.36
C LEU A 206 9.93 -19.40 -21.12
N TYR A 207 9.03 -19.57 -22.09
CA TYR A 207 9.17 -20.56 -23.14
C TYR A 207 9.53 -19.83 -24.44
N LEU A 208 10.70 -20.16 -25.00
CA LEU A 208 11.26 -19.48 -26.17
C LEU A 208 10.78 -20.08 -27.51
N GLY A 209 10.05 -21.20 -27.48
CA GLY A 209 9.67 -21.95 -28.67
C GLY A 209 10.77 -22.91 -29.16
N ASP A 210 10.49 -23.55 -30.29
CA ASP A 210 11.42 -24.45 -30.98
C ASP A 210 12.01 -23.79 -32.25
N GLN A 211 11.47 -22.64 -32.66
CA GLN A 211 11.95 -21.86 -33.79
C GLN A 211 13.17 -20.99 -33.43
N PRO A 212 14.07 -20.69 -34.39
CA PRO A 212 15.16 -19.75 -34.17
C PRO A 212 14.68 -18.35 -33.75
N ILE A 213 15.29 -17.83 -32.70
CA ILE A 213 15.08 -16.47 -32.19
C ILE A 213 16.35 -15.64 -32.31
N LYS A 214 16.20 -14.34 -32.48
CA LYS A 214 17.28 -13.37 -32.45
C LYS A 214 17.39 -12.80 -31.03
N VAL A 215 18.61 -12.80 -30.49
CA VAL A 215 18.94 -12.25 -29.18
C VAL A 215 19.93 -11.11 -29.38
N ILE A 216 19.61 -9.95 -28.80
CA ILE A 216 20.48 -8.78 -28.75
C ILE A 216 20.80 -8.50 -27.28
N VAL A 217 22.05 -8.21 -26.97
CA VAL A 217 22.50 -7.89 -25.60
C VAL A 217 23.44 -6.68 -25.60
N GLU A 218 23.24 -5.77 -24.67
CA GLU A 218 24.05 -4.56 -24.46
C GLU A 218 24.53 -4.52 -22.99
N GLY A 219 25.75 -4.01 -22.75
CA GLY A 219 26.31 -3.87 -21.39
C GLY A 219 26.62 -5.20 -20.69
N TYR A 220 27.20 -6.17 -21.40
CA TYR A 220 27.35 -7.55 -20.90
C TYR A 220 28.79 -7.98 -20.60
N ASN A 221 28.92 -9.06 -19.82
CA ASN A 221 30.10 -9.91 -19.65
C ASN A 221 29.76 -11.36 -20.04
N LEU A 222 30.72 -12.07 -20.62
CA LEU A 222 30.60 -13.51 -20.92
C LEU A 222 31.58 -14.29 -20.03
N PRO A 223 31.22 -14.65 -18.79
CA PRO A 223 32.15 -15.22 -17.82
C PRO A 223 32.82 -16.52 -18.27
N ASP A 224 32.14 -17.31 -19.11
CA ASP A 224 32.64 -18.61 -19.57
C ASP A 224 33.58 -18.49 -20.79
N LEU A 225 33.63 -17.31 -21.41
CA LEU A 225 34.52 -17.01 -22.52
C LEU A 225 35.68 -16.16 -22.04
N LYS A 226 36.90 -16.68 -22.15
CA LYS A 226 38.14 -15.93 -21.89
C LYS A 226 38.42 -14.96 -23.03
N LEU A 227 37.59 -13.94 -23.17
CA LEU A 227 37.79 -12.88 -24.16
C LEU A 227 38.92 -11.96 -23.69
N PRO A 228 39.86 -11.56 -24.58
CA PRO A 228 40.83 -10.53 -24.24
C PRO A 228 40.07 -9.26 -23.85
N ASN A 229 40.46 -8.64 -22.72
CA ASN A 229 39.81 -7.48 -22.08
C ASN A 229 38.81 -6.79 -23.00
N GLN A 230 37.52 -7.13 -22.85
CA GLN A 230 36.45 -6.46 -23.57
C GLN A 230 36.63 -4.96 -23.30
N SER A 231 37.11 -4.24 -24.30
CA SER A 231 37.12 -2.78 -24.26
C SER A 231 35.70 -2.32 -23.93
N ASP A 232 35.56 -1.29 -23.10
CA ASP A 232 34.27 -0.69 -22.72
C ASP A 232 33.42 -0.28 -23.94
N ASN A 233 33.98 -0.34 -25.16
CA ASN A 233 33.33 -0.05 -26.44
C ASN A 233 32.69 -1.26 -27.16
N GLN A 234 32.64 -2.47 -26.59
CA GLN A 234 31.78 -3.53 -27.16
C GLN A 234 30.31 -3.16 -26.94
N THR A 235 29.71 -2.55 -27.96
CA THR A 235 28.41 -1.87 -27.90
C THR A 235 27.23 -2.84 -27.84
N THR A 236 27.27 -3.93 -28.61
CA THR A 236 26.13 -4.84 -28.75
C THR A 236 26.60 -6.23 -29.18
N LEU A 237 26.06 -7.29 -28.55
CA LEU A 237 26.17 -8.67 -29.00
C LEU A 237 24.86 -9.08 -29.66
N GLU A 238 24.97 -9.66 -30.86
CA GLU A 238 23.83 -10.21 -31.58
C GLU A 238 24.13 -11.66 -31.96
N PHE A 239 23.15 -12.54 -31.72
CA PHE A 239 23.21 -13.93 -32.15
C PHE A 239 21.80 -14.50 -32.38
N THR A 240 21.75 -15.54 -33.20
CA THR A 240 20.57 -16.40 -33.35
C THR A 240 20.70 -17.58 -32.41
N LEU A 241 19.63 -17.91 -31.70
CA LEU A 241 19.51 -19.07 -30.83
C LEU A 241 18.38 -19.96 -31.35
N THR A 242 18.67 -21.24 -31.58
CA THR A 242 17.62 -22.27 -31.67
C THR A 242 17.47 -22.89 -30.29
N PRO A 243 16.40 -22.56 -29.54
CA PRO A 243 16.27 -22.95 -28.14
C PRO A 243 16.09 -24.47 -28.01
N ASN A 244 16.53 -25.04 -26.89
CA ASN A 244 16.24 -26.44 -26.55
C ASN A 244 15.44 -26.59 -25.25
N ASN A 245 15.26 -25.52 -24.47
CA ASN A 245 14.66 -25.56 -23.13
C ASN A 245 13.89 -24.28 -22.80
N LYS A 246 13.15 -24.31 -21.68
CA LYS A 246 12.60 -23.14 -21.01
C LYS A 246 13.72 -22.32 -20.35
N VAL A 247 13.53 -21.00 -20.29
CA VAL A 247 14.43 -20.08 -19.59
C VAL A 247 13.75 -19.61 -18.31
N ASN A 248 14.43 -19.81 -17.19
CA ASN A 248 14.04 -19.22 -15.90
C ASN A 248 14.96 -18.03 -15.63
N LEU A 249 14.36 -16.88 -15.37
CA LEU A 249 15.06 -15.64 -15.05
C LEU A 249 14.86 -15.29 -13.59
N GLU A 250 15.96 -15.05 -12.89
CA GLU A 250 15.97 -14.58 -11.52
C GLU A 250 16.31 -13.08 -11.49
N LEU A 251 15.34 -12.27 -11.08
CA LEU A 251 15.48 -10.83 -10.94
C LEU A 251 15.84 -10.49 -9.49
N THR A 252 17.14 -10.35 -9.26
CA THR A 252 17.73 -10.02 -7.95
C THR A 252 17.83 -8.52 -7.68
N GLU A 253 17.86 -7.71 -8.73
CA GLU A 253 17.97 -6.26 -8.69
C GLU A 253 16.80 -5.60 -9.43
N ASP A 254 16.81 -4.27 -9.48
CA ASP A 254 15.83 -3.50 -10.24
C ASP A 254 15.87 -3.91 -11.71
N ALA A 255 14.70 -4.24 -12.27
CA ALA A 255 14.57 -4.63 -13.67
C ALA A 255 13.30 -4.04 -14.29
N SER A 256 13.44 -3.41 -15.46
CA SER A 256 12.34 -2.95 -16.31
C SER A 256 12.06 -4.00 -17.37
N ILE A 257 10.80 -4.34 -17.56
CA ILE A 257 10.34 -5.40 -18.45
C ILE A 257 9.35 -4.79 -19.44
N TYR A 258 9.56 -5.08 -20.73
CA TYR A 258 8.70 -4.66 -21.82
C TYR A 258 8.29 -5.89 -22.64
N ILE A 259 6.98 -6.12 -22.74
CA ILE A 259 6.42 -7.29 -23.41
C ILE A 259 5.53 -6.82 -24.54
N THR A 260 6.01 -6.93 -25.77
CA THR A 260 5.28 -6.55 -26.97
C THR A 260 4.61 -7.79 -27.57
N VAL A 261 3.28 -7.79 -27.66
CA VAL A 261 2.51 -8.92 -28.21
C VAL A 261 1.94 -8.64 -29.59
N ALA A 262 1.66 -9.69 -30.34
CA ALA A 262 1.03 -9.55 -31.66
C ALA A 262 -0.37 -8.90 -31.58
N GLN A 263 -1.14 -9.29 -30.57
CA GLN A 263 -2.49 -8.82 -30.33
C GLN A 263 -2.75 -8.78 -28.82
N PRO A 264 -3.47 -7.76 -28.30
CA PRO A 264 -3.90 -7.72 -26.90
C PRO A 264 -4.85 -8.90 -26.59
N PRO A 265 -5.01 -9.26 -25.31
CA PRO A 265 -5.96 -10.30 -24.92
C PRO A 265 -7.36 -9.85 -25.30
N ARG A 266 -8.11 -10.72 -25.99
CA ARG A 266 -9.42 -10.36 -26.57
C ARG A 266 -10.60 -10.66 -25.63
N TYR A 267 -10.39 -11.47 -24.60
CA TYR A 267 -11.46 -12.04 -23.77
C TYR A 267 -11.10 -12.10 -22.28
N GLU A 268 -12.13 -12.14 -21.42
CA GLU A 268 -11.98 -12.34 -19.96
C GLU A 268 -11.28 -13.66 -19.60
N SER A 269 -11.31 -14.67 -20.48
CA SER A 269 -10.58 -15.94 -20.30
C SER A 269 -9.07 -15.81 -20.54
N GLU A 270 -8.60 -14.72 -21.17
CA GLU A 270 -7.20 -14.43 -21.45
C GLU A 270 -6.62 -13.36 -20.48
N GLN A 271 -7.10 -13.34 -19.23
CA GLN A 271 -6.53 -12.45 -18.22
C GLN A 271 -5.06 -12.78 -17.98
N TRP A 272 -4.17 -11.82 -18.24
CA TRP A 272 -2.74 -11.97 -17.94
C TRP A 272 -2.45 -11.86 -16.45
N PHE A 273 -3.13 -10.94 -15.76
CA PHE A 273 -2.98 -10.73 -14.32
C PHE A 273 -3.72 -11.81 -13.52
N ARG A 274 -3.12 -12.26 -12.41
CA ARG A 274 -3.64 -13.41 -11.64
C ARG A 274 -3.93 -13.11 -10.18
N GLY A 275 -5.19 -13.35 -9.81
CA GLY A 275 -5.67 -13.42 -8.43
C GLY A 275 -5.57 -12.10 -7.66
N LYS A 276 -5.90 -12.17 -6.37
CA LYS A 276 -5.81 -11.02 -5.46
C LYS A 276 -4.38 -10.77 -5.00
N ILE A 277 -4.00 -9.51 -4.84
CA ILE A 277 -2.66 -9.07 -4.45
C ILE A 277 -2.79 -8.26 -3.15
N LYS A 278 -2.20 -8.75 -2.07
CA LYS A 278 -1.99 -7.93 -0.87
C LYS A 278 -1.02 -6.81 -1.23
N ALA A 279 -1.46 -5.57 -1.16
CA ALA A 279 -0.68 -4.44 -1.65
C ALA A 279 -0.69 -3.31 -0.63
N GLU A 280 0.35 -2.48 -0.68
CA GLU A 280 0.41 -1.18 -0.02
C GLU A 280 0.84 -0.12 -1.03
N ASN A 281 0.59 1.15 -0.72
CA ASN A 281 1.00 2.29 -1.53
C ASN A 281 0.59 2.15 -3.00
N LEU A 282 -0.64 1.67 -3.25
CA LEU A 282 -1.21 1.68 -4.60
C LEU A 282 -1.38 3.14 -5.05
N GLN A 283 -0.76 3.48 -6.16
CA GLN A 283 -0.66 4.84 -6.70
C GLN A 283 -1.09 4.86 -8.17
N PHE A 284 -1.84 5.90 -8.51
CA PHE A 284 -2.30 6.24 -9.85
C PHE A 284 -1.70 7.57 -10.29
N LEU A 285 -0.37 7.67 -10.19
CA LEU A 285 0.36 8.88 -10.54
C LEU A 285 1.66 8.55 -11.25
N ASP A 286 2.09 9.50 -12.06
CA ASP A 286 3.43 9.61 -12.60
C ASP A 286 4.19 10.75 -11.89
N ILE A 287 5.50 10.66 -11.88
CA ILE A 287 6.36 11.68 -11.28
C ILE A 287 7.30 12.19 -12.37
N ASP A 288 7.08 13.43 -12.79
CA ASP A 288 8.02 14.13 -13.65
C ASP A 288 9.15 14.69 -12.78
N ARG A 289 10.34 14.10 -12.93
CA ARG A 289 11.51 14.40 -12.11
C ARG A 289 12.39 15.42 -12.80
N THR A 290 12.54 16.59 -12.20
CA THR A 290 13.42 17.67 -12.69
C THR A 290 14.89 17.47 -12.31
N GLY A 291 15.19 16.48 -11.46
CA GLY A 291 16.51 15.85 -11.32
C GLY A 291 17.45 16.42 -10.25
N LYS A 292 17.13 17.56 -9.59
CA LYS A 292 17.98 18.12 -8.53
C LYS A 292 17.35 18.15 -7.14
N ASP A 293 16.03 18.35 -7.04
CA ASP A 293 15.32 18.41 -5.78
C ASP A 293 13.98 17.68 -5.91
N VAL A 294 13.72 16.73 -5.01
CA VAL A 294 12.46 15.97 -4.98
C VAL A 294 11.26 16.89 -4.68
N ARG A 295 11.50 18.08 -4.13
CA ARG A 295 10.47 19.10 -3.93
C ARG A 295 9.99 19.76 -5.23
N ASP A 296 10.80 19.69 -6.28
CA ASP A 296 10.47 20.21 -7.60
C ASP A 296 9.83 19.12 -8.50
N ASP A 297 9.61 17.92 -7.98
CA ASP A 297 8.96 16.83 -8.70
C ASP A 297 7.47 17.13 -8.90
N LEU A 298 7.02 17.09 -10.16
CA LEU A 298 5.62 17.28 -10.49
C LEU A 298 4.89 15.94 -10.46
N LYS A 299 3.90 15.82 -9.55
CA LYS A 299 2.99 14.67 -9.51
C LYS A 299 1.89 14.87 -10.54
N ILE A 300 1.73 13.89 -11.43
CA ILE A 300 0.73 13.89 -12.49
C ILE A 300 -0.21 12.73 -12.24
N SER A 301 -1.51 12.98 -12.10
CA SER A 301 -2.49 11.88 -11.99
C SER A 301 -2.59 11.13 -13.32
N THR A 302 -2.61 9.81 -13.24
CA THR A 302 -2.77 8.92 -14.39
C THR A 302 -4.16 8.29 -14.43
N ILE A 303 -5.06 8.72 -13.55
CA ILE A 303 -6.45 8.24 -13.53
C ILE A 303 -7.18 8.72 -14.78
N VAL A 304 -7.82 7.79 -15.49
CA VAL A 304 -8.69 8.07 -16.63
C VAL A 304 -10.13 8.20 -16.17
N GLU A 305 -10.60 7.24 -15.38
CA GLU A 305 -11.96 7.20 -14.85
C GLU A 305 -12.06 6.18 -13.72
N GLY A 306 -13.12 6.26 -12.92
CA GLY A 306 -13.46 5.20 -12.00
C GLY A 306 -14.47 5.63 -10.96
N LYS A 307 -14.66 4.76 -9.97
CA LYS A 307 -15.57 4.96 -8.85
C LYS A 307 -14.93 4.51 -7.56
N ILE A 308 -15.28 5.18 -6.47
CA ILE A 308 -14.91 4.77 -5.13
C ILE A 308 -16.12 4.84 -4.19
N ARG A 309 -16.22 3.84 -3.32
CA ARG A 309 -17.33 3.67 -2.39
C ARG A 309 -16.81 3.47 -0.97
N MET A 310 -17.39 4.19 -0.02
CA MET A 310 -17.14 4.05 1.42
C MET A 310 -18.35 4.54 2.20
N ALA A 311 -18.72 3.88 3.30
CA ALA A 311 -19.81 4.32 4.19
C ALA A 311 -21.12 4.69 3.42
N GLU A 312 -21.58 3.77 2.55
CA GLU A 312 -22.77 3.93 1.69
C GLU A 312 -22.75 5.11 0.70
N GLN A 313 -21.62 5.81 0.60
CA GLN A 313 -21.42 6.89 -0.35
C GLN A 313 -20.57 6.40 -1.52
N GLU A 314 -21.02 6.69 -2.73
CA GLU A 314 -20.27 6.46 -3.97
C GLU A 314 -19.90 7.82 -4.60
N ARG A 315 -18.68 7.91 -5.15
CA ARG A 315 -18.21 9.04 -5.93
C ARG A 315 -17.52 8.57 -7.18
N ASP A 316 -17.80 9.26 -8.27
CA ASP A 316 -17.04 9.15 -9.51
C ASP A 316 -15.69 9.85 -9.34
N VAL A 317 -14.64 9.21 -9.86
CA VAL A 317 -13.30 9.78 -10.02
C VAL A 317 -13.11 10.03 -11.51
N LYS A 318 -12.91 11.29 -11.87
CA LYS A 318 -12.76 11.74 -13.26
C LYS A 318 -11.29 11.74 -13.67
N GLN A 319 -11.08 11.89 -14.97
CA GLN A 319 -9.75 11.98 -15.56
C GLN A 319 -8.89 13.04 -14.87
N ASN A 320 -7.61 12.72 -14.66
CA ASN A 320 -6.58 13.55 -14.04
C ASN A 320 -6.88 13.98 -12.60
N GLN A 321 -7.90 13.40 -11.95
CA GLN A 321 -8.11 13.62 -10.53
C GLN A 321 -7.18 12.74 -9.70
N PHE A 322 -6.73 13.25 -8.58
CA PHE A 322 -6.03 12.51 -7.55
C PHE A 322 -7.03 11.86 -6.60
N LEU A 323 -6.58 10.76 -6.01
CA LEU A 323 -7.29 10.02 -4.99
C LEU A 323 -6.42 9.96 -3.73
N MET A 324 -6.89 10.54 -2.64
CA MET A 324 -6.13 10.74 -1.41
C MET A 324 -6.90 10.22 -0.19
N GLY A 325 -6.17 9.95 0.90
CA GLY A 325 -6.75 9.56 2.19
C GLY A 325 -7.12 10.77 3.03
N GLU A 326 -6.73 10.73 4.31
CA GLU A 326 -7.14 11.72 5.31
C GLU A 326 -6.64 13.15 5.02
N ASN A 327 -5.56 13.30 4.25
CA ASN A 327 -5.08 14.59 3.75
C ASN A 327 -4.25 14.40 2.47
N ALA A 328 -3.86 15.51 1.83
CA ALA A 328 -3.08 15.57 0.59
C ALA A 328 -1.76 14.77 0.61
N ASN A 329 -1.16 14.59 1.80
CA ASN A 329 0.12 13.90 1.98
C ASN A 329 -0.02 12.42 2.35
N ILE A 330 -1.24 11.96 2.62
CA ILE A 330 -1.52 10.58 3.01
C ILE A 330 -2.23 9.89 1.85
N TYR A 331 -1.54 8.92 1.24
CA TYR A 331 -2.16 8.03 0.26
C TYR A 331 -3.25 7.19 0.91
N LEU A 332 -4.22 6.74 0.10
CA LEU A 332 -5.19 5.77 0.58
C LEU A 332 -4.49 4.51 1.07
N ASN A 333 -4.87 4.07 2.26
CA ASN A 333 -4.42 2.82 2.84
C ASN A 333 -5.14 1.64 2.17
N ILE A 334 -4.74 1.37 0.94
CA ILE A 334 -5.18 0.24 0.14
C ILE A 334 -4.40 -0.98 0.63
N GLN A 335 -5.13 -2.04 0.96
CA GLN A 335 -4.59 -3.27 1.56
C GLN A 335 -4.63 -4.45 0.57
N GLU A 336 -5.58 -4.45 -0.35
CA GLU A 336 -5.76 -5.53 -1.32
C GLU A 336 -6.16 -4.98 -2.69
N ILE A 337 -5.48 -5.44 -3.74
CA ILE A 337 -5.92 -5.32 -5.14
C ILE A 337 -6.64 -6.61 -5.48
N LEU A 338 -7.95 -6.50 -5.69
CA LEU A 338 -8.86 -7.61 -5.98
C LEU A 338 -8.78 -8.05 -7.43
N HIS A 339 -8.51 -7.13 -8.35
CA HIS A 339 -8.40 -7.38 -9.79
C HIS A 339 -7.47 -6.38 -10.46
N LEU A 340 -6.71 -6.86 -11.44
CA LEU A 340 -6.01 -6.06 -12.43
C LEU A 340 -6.41 -6.54 -13.83
N GLY A 341 -6.66 -5.61 -14.75
CA GLY A 341 -7.10 -5.94 -16.10
C GLY A 341 -6.69 -4.87 -17.11
N ILE A 342 -6.52 -5.26 -18.38
CA ILE A 342 -6.28 -4.29 -19.46
C ILE A 342 -7.65 -3.86 -20.00
N VAL A 343 -7.91 -2.55 -19.99
CA VAL A 343 -9.12 -1.95 -20.56
C VAL A 343 -8.77 -1.34 -21.91
N PRO A 344 -9.30 -1.88 -23.02
CA PRO A 344 -8.96 -1.44 -24.37
C PRO A 344 -9.04 0.09 -24.54
N LYS A 345 -7.94 0.68 -25.03
CA LYS A 345 -7.80 2.12 -25.31
C LYS A 345 -7.88 3.04 -24.09
N LYS A 346 -7.91 2.51 -22.86
CA LYS A 346 -7.98 3.32 -21.63
C LYS A 346 -6.78 3.12 -20.71
N GLY A 347 -6.35 1.87 -20.48
CA GLY A 347 -5.21 1.59 -19.59
C GLY A 347 -5.41 0.33 -18.77
N ILE A 348 -5.00 0.36 -17.52
CA ILE A 348 -5.13 -0.74 -16.56
C ILE A 348 -6.27 -0.43 -15.59
N GLU A 349 -7.23 -1.36 -15.46
CA GLU A 349 -8.22 -1.37 -14.39
C GLU A 349 -7.60 -1.96 -13.12
N ALA A 350 -7.80 -1.30 -11.99
CA ALA A 350 -7.53 -1.83 -10.67
C ALA A 350 -8.80 -1.77 -9.81
N ARG A 351 -9.26 -2.94 -9.37
CA ARG A 351 -10.27 -3.06 -8.31
C ARG A 351 -9.55 -3.33 -7.01
N PHE A 352 -9.82 -2.54 -5.98
CA PHE A 352 -9.08 -2.61 -4.73
C PHE A 352 -9.97 -2.31 -3.52
N SER A 353 -9.49 -2.71 -2.35
CA SER A 353 -10.10 -2.41 -1.07
C SER A 353 -9.06 -2.01 -0.03
N GLY A 354 -9.52 -1.26 0.96
CA GLY A 354 -8.70 -0.83 2.07
C GLY A 354 -9.53 -0.20 3.17
N GLU A 355 -8.85 0.43 4.12
CA GLU A 355 -9.49 1.06 5.27
C GLU A 355 -8.99 2.48 5.46
N THR A 356 -9.92 3.43 5.58
CA THR A 356 -9.57 4.82 5.88
C THR A 356 -10.71 5.52 6.59
N LYS A 357 -10.44 6.70 7.14
CA LYS A 357 -11.47 7.57 7.73
C LYS A 357 -12.10 8.52 6.72
N GLU A 358 -11.31 8.93 5.73
CA GLU A 358 -11.70 9.93 4.75
C GLU A 358 -11.02 9.63 3.42
N ILE A 359 -11.78 9.82 2.35
CA ILE A 359 -11.30 9.76 0.96
C ILE A 359 -11.51 11.13 0.37
N GLN A 360 -10.48 11.67 -0.25
CA GLN A 360 -10.52 12.96 -0.93
C GLN A 360 -10.24 12.76 -2.43
N ILE A 361 -10.94 13.53 -3.26
CA ILE A 361 -10.82 13.51 -4.71
C ILE A 361 -10.66 14.96 -5.19
N GLY A 362 -9.65 15.24 -6.01
CA GLY A 362 -9.26 16.60 -6.40
C GLY A 362 -8.50 16.64 -7.71
N LEU A 363 -8.55 17.75 -8.45
CA LEU A 363 -7.62 17.96 -9.57
C LEU A 363 -6.21 18.31 -9.10
N ASP A 364 -6.12 18.84 -7.88
CA ASP A 364 -4.89 19.17 -7.18
C ASP A 364 -4.96 18.51 -5.79
N PRO A 365 -3.89 17.83 -5.32
CA PRO A 365 -3.91 17.20 -4.01
C PRO A 365 -4.22 18.15 -2.85
N ASP A 366 -3.80 19.42 -2.96
CA ASP A 366 -3.99 20.43 -1.91
C ASP A 366 -5.41 21.03 -1.93
N PHE A 367 -6.14 20.87 -3.04
CA PHE A 367 -7.49 21.42 -3.25
C PHE A 367 -8.51 20.33 -3.65
N PRO A 368 -8.90 19.45 -2.71
CA PRO A 368 -9.88 18.41 -2.99
C PRO A 368 -11.27 19.00 -3.26
N VAL A 369 -11.91 18.56 -4.35
CA VAL A 369 -13.24 19.02 -4.79
C VAL A 369 -14.37 18.14 -4.27
N SER A 370 -14.06 16.91 -3.85
CA SER A 370 -15.03 15.94 -3.34
C SER A 370 -14.41 15.14 -2.20
N ARG A 371 -15.25 14.77 -1.23
CA ARG A 371 -14.84 14.00 -0.04
C ARG A 371 -15.88 12.93 0.27
N ILE A 372 -15.41 11.78 0.73
CA ILE A 372 -16.22 10.74 1.36
C ILE A 372 -15.73 10.57 2.79
N ARG A 373 -16.64 10.67 3.75
CA ARG A 373 -16.36 10.48 5.17
C ARG A 373 -17.52 9.76 5.84
N GLY A 374 -17.20 8.72 6.58
CA GLY A 374 -18.14 8.02 7.44
C GLY A 374 -17.94 8.43 8.90
N SER A 375 -19.02 8.51 9.65
CA SER A 375 -18.97 8.68 11.10
C SER A 375 -18.56 7.40 11.80
N TRP A 376 -18.18 7.48 13.07
CA TRP A 376 -17.93 6.29 13.87
C TRP A 376 -19.20 5.42 14.03
N LEU A 377 -20.38 6.06 14.16
CA LEU A 377 -21.64 5.34 14.27
C LEU A 377 -22.00 4.54 13.03
N ASP A 378 -21.64 5.02 11.83
CA ASP A 378 -21.87 4.29 10.57
C ASP A 378 -21.15 2.93 10.54
N GLY A 379 -20.13 2.72 11.39
CA GLY A 379 -19.39 1.46 11.51
C GLY A 379 -20.01 0.47 12.50
N VAL A 380 -20.96 0.92 13.32
CA VAL A 380 -21.55 0.14 14.43
C VAL A 380 -23.04 -0.11 14.20
N LEU A 381 -23.76 0.85 13.60
CA LEU A 381 -25.21 0.79 13.42
C LEU A 381 -25.59 1.05 11.95
N PRO A 382 -26.63 0.36 11.43
CA PRO A 382 -27.21 0.70 10.14
C PRO A 382 -27.78 2.12 10.13
N ARG A 383 -27.82 2.75 8.96
CA ARG A 383 -28.26 4.14 8.81
C ARG A 383 -29.66 4.41 9.35
N ASP A 384 -30.60 3.50 9.12
CA ASP A 384 -31.97 3.61 9.62
C ASP A 384 -32.04 3.59 11.15
N ALA A 385 -31.18 2.79 11.79
CA ALA A 385 -31.06 2.76 13.25
C ALA A 385 -30.46 4.07 13.79
N ILE A 386 -29.47 4.64 13.10
CA ILE A 386 -28.89 5.94 13.44
C ILE A 386 -29.96 7.03 13.35
N ILE A 387 -30.74 7.07 12.27
CA ILE A 387 -31.83 8.04 12.07
C ILE A 387 -32.90 7.89 13.16
N ALA A 388 -33.33 6.66 13.45
CA ALA A 388 -34.30 6.38 14.50
C ALA A 388 -33.79 6.83 15.88
N LEU A 389 -32.52 6.55 16.18
CA LEU A 389 -31.88 6.90 17.43
C LEU A 389 -31.75 8.42 17.61
N PHE A 390 -31.42 9.17 16.56
CA PHE A 390 -31.40 10.63 16.60
C PHE A 390 -32.80 11.23 16.73
N SER A 391 -33.79 10.67 16.03
CA SER A 391 -35.18 11.12 16.11
C SER A 391 -35.75 10.94 17.52
N PHE A 392 -35.51 9.75 18.11
CA PHE A 392 -35.88 9.45 19.48
C PHE A 392 -35.11 10.32 20.49
N GLY A 393 -33.80 10.49 20.28
CA GLY A 393 -32.94 11.29 21.14
C GLY A 393 -33.35 12.76 21.17
N ALA A 394 -33.65 13.36 20.01
CA ALA A 394 -34.10 14.74 19.93
C ALA A 394 -35.40 14.98 20.70
N ALA A 395 -36.40 14.11 20.52
CA ALA A 395 -37.68 14.19 21.25
C ALA A 395 -37.46 14.00 22.77
N THR A 396 -36.60 13.06 23.14
CA THR A 396 -36.30 12.76 24.55
C THR A 396 -35.57 13.91 25.22
N VAL A 397 -34.49 14.44 24.61
CA VAL A 397 -33.71 15.56 25.15
C VAL A 397 -34.57 16.82 25.28
N ALA A 398 -35.42 17.13 24.30
CA ALA A 398 -36.32 18.29 24.39
C ALA A 398 -37.28 18.19 25.59
N ASN A 399 -37.90 17.01 25.79
CA ASN A 399 -38.79 16.76 26.92
C ASN A 399 -38.05 16.80 28.26
N LEU A 400 -36.86 16.20 28.32
CA LEU A 400 -36.01 16.15 29.52
C LEU A 400 -35.48 17.54 29.93
N LEU A 401 -35.08 18.36 28.95
CA LEU A 401 -34.67 19.74 29.21
C LEU A 401 -35.84 20.59 29.72
N SER A 402 -37.02 20.49 29.09
CA SER A 402 -38.23 21.17 29.56
C SER A 402 -38.58 20.79 31.00
N TRP A 403 -38.48 19.50 31.33
CA TRP A 403 -38.71 18.99 32.68
C TRP A 403 -37.67 19.54 33.67
N LEU A 404 -36.38 19.56 33.29
CA LEU A 404 -35.32 20.13 34.13
C LEU A 404 -35.56 21.61 34.41
N PHE A 405 -35.88 22.42 33.39
CA PHE A 405 -36.16 23.85 33.58
C PHE A 405 -37.41 24.08 34.43
N SER A 406 -38.46 23.28 34.22
CA SER A 406 -39.71 23.38 34.98
C SER A 406 -39.56 23.00 36.45
N ASN A 407 -38.65 22.08 36.78
CA ASN A 407 -38.40 21.67 38.16
C ASN A 407 -37.29 22.49 38.84
N ALA A 408 -36.33 23.02 38.08
CA ALA A 408 -35.35 23.98 38.59
C ALA A 408 -36.02 25.30 38.96
N SER A 409 -36.97 25.79 38.16
CA SER A 409 -37.73 27.02 38.45
C SER A 409 -38.62 26.88 39.69
N LYS A 410 -39.24 25.71 39.91
CA LYS A 410 -40.01 25.40 41.13
C LYS A 410 -39.14 25.29 42.39
N SER A 411 -37.87 24.95 42.27
CA SER A 411 -36.92 24.89 43.39
C SER A 411 -36.44 26.26 43.85
N GLY A 412 -36.55 27.30 43.01
CA GLY A 412 -36.22 28.70 43.34
C GLY A 412 -37.40 29.51 43.89
N SER A 413 -38.60 28.92 43.91
CA SER A 413 -39.83 29.54 44.43
C SER A 413 -40.25 28.90 45.75
N ASN A 414 -39.43 29.03 46.78
CA ASN A 414 -39.92 29.00 48.16
C ASN A 414 -39.59 30.37 48.78
N PRO A 415 -40.57 31.08 49.36
CA PRO A 415 -40.33 32.34 50.08
C PRO A 415 -39.41 32.16 51.29
#